data_AF-I6YUK4-F1
#
_entry.id   AF-I6YUK4-F1
#
_cell.length_a   1.000
_cell.length_b   1.000
_cell.length_c   1.000
_cell.angle_alpha   90.00
_cell.angle_beta   90.00
_cell.angle_gamma   90.00
#
_symmetry.space_group_name_H-M   'P 1'
#
loop_
_entity.id
_entity.type
_entity.pdbx_description
1 polymer ?
#
loop_
_entity_poly.entity_id
_entity_poly.type
_entity_poly.pdbx_seq_one_letter_code
_entity_poly.pdbx_strand_id
1 'polypeptide(L)'
;MLATEIAPALSEYFNAEIKILLVYEPETPASEQKKREDKISELLKENSINAEIKILRNTDILKGIVDESKNADLILMGGKTGDFLELLFGKSLAQDITEQAACPVLWVKEYEEREPFWKLLLKSPKESGVINGKN
;
A
#
# COMPACT_ATOMS: atom_id res chain seq x y z
N MET A 1 -9.64 -2.41 -0.26
CA MET A 1 -8.24 -2.04 -0.64
C MET A 1 -8.16 -2.42 -2.09
N LEU A 2 -7.93 -1.48 -3.00
CA LEU A 2 -8.15 -1.76 -4.43
C LEU A 2 -7.46 -3.03 -4.98
N ALA A 3 -6.29 -3.40 -4.47
CA ALA A 3 -5.63 -4.66 -4.83
C ALA A 3 -6.49 -5.91 -4.53
N THR A 4 -7.17 -5.96 -3.38
CA THR A 4 -8.06 -7.08 -3.05
C THR A 4 -9.29 -7.08 -3.95
N GLU A 5 -9.78 -5.91 -4.39
CA GLU A 5 -10.93 -5.82 -5.28
C GLU A 5 -10.59 -6.24 -6.72
N ILE A 6 -9.35 -6.01 -7.18
CA ILE A 6 -8.89 -6.35 -8.53
C ILE A 6 -8.36 -7.79 -8.62
N ALA A 7 -7.83 -8.36 -7.54
CA ALA A 7 -7.25 -9.70 -7.52
C ALA A 7 -8.16 -10.81 -8.10
N PRO A 8 -9.48 -10.88 -7.79
CA PRO A 8 -10.37 -11.88 -8.38
C PRO A 8 -10.39 -11.82 -9.91
N ALA A 9 -10.49 -10.62 -10.48
CA ALA A 9 -10.57 -10.44 -11.92
C ALA A 9 -9.28 -10.90 -12.62
N LEU A 10 -8.11 -10.64 -12.02
CA LEU A 10 -6.84 -11.12 -12.54
C LEU A 10 -6.72 -12.65 -12.40
N SER A 11 -7.13 -13.21 -11.27
CA SER A 11 -7.14 -14.65 -11.04
C SER A 11 -8.03 -15.38 -12.04
N GLU A 12 -9.24 -14.88 -12.28
CA GLU A 12 -10.16 -15.46 -13.28
C GLU A 12 -9.61 -15.33 -14.70
N TYR A 13 -9.14 -14.14 -15.08
CA TYR A 13 -8.64 -13.89 -16.44
C TYR A 13 -7.40 -14.72 -16.78
N PHE A 14 -6.46 -14.85 -15.84
CA PHE A 14 -5.22 -15.60 -16.03
C PHE A 14 -5.30 -17.05 -15.54
N ASN A 15 -6.41 -17.48 -14.95
CA ASN A 15 -6.53 -18.75 -14.22
C ASN A 15 -5.39 -18.93 -13.20
N ALA A 16 -5.12 -17.88 -12.42
CA ALA A 16 -3.97 -17.79 -11.52
C ALA A 16 -4.35 -18.09 -10.06
N GLU A 17 -3.43 -18.70 -9.33
CA GLU A 17 -3.54 -18.85 -7.88
C GLU A 17 -3.22 -17.52 -7.17
N ILE A 18 -4.02 -17.17 -6.16
CA ILE A 18 -3.79 -15.98 -5.35
C ILE A 18 -3.06 -16.38 -4.07
N LYS A 19 -1.92 -15.75 -3.82
CA LYS A 19 -1.21 -15.81 -2.52
C LYS A 19 -1.11 -14.42 -1.92
N ILE A 20 -1.46 -14.28 -0.65
CA ILE A 20 -1.32 -13.05 0.11
C ILE A 20 -0.13 -13.16 1.02
N LEU A 21 0.82 -12.26 0.80
CA LEU A 21 2.01 -12.16 1.62
C LEU A 21 1.81 -11.13 2.73
N LEU A 22 1.91 -11.57 3.98
CA LEU A 22 2.01 -10.69 5.15
C LEU A 22 3.44 -10.75 5.67
N VAL A 23 4.11 -9.61 5.74
CA VAL A 23 5.48 -9.53 6.26
C VAL A 23 5.46 -8.71 7.54
N TYR A 24 6.04 -9.29 8.60
CA TYR A 24 6.19 -8.66 9.90
C TYR A 24 7.66 -8.55 10.26
N GLU A 25 8.04 -7.42 10.87
CA GLU A 25 9.29 -7.36 11.61
C GLU A 25 9.20 -8.29 12.83
N PRO A 26 10.31 -8.93 13.26
CA PRO A 26 10.28 -9.88 14.38
C PRO A 26 9.70 -9.31 15.67
N GLU A 27 9.90 -8.00 15.89
CA GLU A 27 9.44 -7.29 17.09
C GLU A 27 7.96 -6.85 17.02
N THR A 28 7.27 -7.11 15.90
CA THR A 28 5.85 -6.74 15.75
C THR A 28 5.02 -7.48 16.80
N PRO A 29 4.24 -6.79 17.67
CA PRO A 29 3.47 -7.46 18.71
C PRO A 29 2.44 -8.45 18.15
N ALA A 30 2.25 -9.59 18.81
CA ALA A 30 1.29 -10.61 18.38
C ALA A 30 -0.16 -10.08 18.28
N SER A 31 -0.53 -9.13 19.15
CA SER A 31 -1.84 -8.48 19.10
C SER A 31 -2.04 -7.63 17.84
N GLU A 32 -0.96 -7.04 17.31
CA GLU A 32 -0.99 -6.30 16.06
C GLU A 32 -1.02 -7.23 14.84
N GLN A 33 -0.20 -8.30 14.85
CA GLN A 33 -0.22 -9.34 13.82
C GLN A 33 -1.64 -9.90 13.67
N LYS A 34 -2.28 -10.25 14.80
CA LYS A 34 -3.64 -10.79 14.81
C LYS A 34 -4.67 -9.82 14.23
N LYS A 35 -4.60 -8.53 14.58
CA LYS A 35 -5.50 -7.51 14.02
C LYS A 35 -5.37 -7.39 12.50
N ARG A 36 -4.14 -7.45 11.98
CA ARG A 36 -3.88 -7.37 10.54
C ARG A 36 -4.36 -8.64 9.82
N GLU A 37 -4.10 -9.81 10.37
CA GLU A 37 -4.60 -11.09 9.86
C GLU A 37 -6.13 -11.16 9.84
N ASP A 38 -6.80 -10.67 10.90
CA ASP A 38 -8.26 -10.62 10.97
C ASP A 38 -8.84 -9.71 9.90
N LYS A 39 -8.25 -8.52 9.71
CA LYS A 39 -8.66 -7.59 8.66
C LYS A 39 -8.49 -8.18 7.26
N ILE A 40 -7.39 -8.89 7.01
CA ILE A 40 -7.18 -9.56 5.73
C ILE A 40 -8.21 -10.67 5.55
N SER A 41 -8.45 -11.48 6.56
CA SER A 41 -9.45 -12.55 6.52
C SER A 41 -10.86 -12.02 6.23
N GLU A 42 -11.21 -10.85 6.77
CA GLU A 42 -12.47 -10.15 6.49
C GLU A 42 -12.53 -9.71 5.02
N LEU A 43 -11.49 -9.02 4.52
CA LEU A 43 -11.41 -8.58 3.12
C LEU A 43 -11.53 -9.75 2.12
N LEU A 44 -10.94 -10.91 2.43
CA LEU A 44 -11.06 -12.08 1.55
C LEU A 44 -12.47 -12.64 1.51
N LYS A 45 -13.17 -12.65 2.65
CA LYS A 45 -14.57 -13.06 2.71
C LYS A 45 -15.46 -12.10 1.93
N GLU A 46 -15.29 -10.79 2.15
CA GLU A 46 -16.06 -9.75 1.48
C GLU A 46 -15.92 -9.82 -0.05
N ASN A 47 -14.71 -10.09 -0.54
CA ASN A 47 -14.41 -10.14 -1.97
C ASN A 47 -14.48 -11.56 -2.56
N SER A 48 -14.95 -12.56 -1.80
CA SER A 48 -15.05 -13.98 -2.22
C SER A 48 -13.74 -14.54 -2.79
N ILE A 49 -12.61 -14.18 -2.19
CA ILE A 49 -11.27 -14.55 -2.64
C ILE A 49 -10.84 -15.86 -1.98
N ASN A 50 -10.53 -16.87 -2.79
CA ASN A 50 -9.81 -18.05 -2.34
C ASN A 50 -8.30 -17.81 -2.51
N ALA A 51 -7.60 -17.58 -1.40
CA ALA A 51 -6.16 -17.29 -1.41
C ALA A 51 -5.42 -18.01 -0.29
N GLU A 52 -4.18 -18.42 -0.58
CA GLU A 52 -3.24 -18.86 0.44
C GLU A 52 -2.68 -17.63 1.18
N ILE A 53 -2.75 -17.62 2.51
CA ILE A 53 -2.09 -16.58 3.31
C ILE A 53 -0.73 -17.10 3.76
N LYS A 54 0.34 -16.41 3.34
CA LYS A 54 1.71 -16.68 3.76
C LYS A 54 2.21 -15.56 4.66
N ILE A 55 2.61 -15.93 5.87
CA ILE A 55 3.18 -14.99 6.85
C ILE A 55 4.70 -15.17 6.89
N LEU A 56 5.42 -14.09 6.65
CA LEU A 56 6.87 -14.01 6.81
C LEU A 56 7.21 -13.14 8.01
N ARG A 57 8.16 -13.60 8.81
CA ARG A 57 8.82 -12.78 9.82
C ARG A 57 10.22 -12.49 9.33
N ASN A 58 10.51 -11.23 9.05
CA ASN A 58 11.80 -10.84 8.48
C ASN A 58 12.24 -9.50 9.06
N THR A 59 13.51 -9.41 9.46
CA THR A 59 14.12 -8.14 9.91
C THR A 59 14.21 -7.12 8.78
N ASP A 60 14.16 -7.59 7.53
CA ASP A 60 14.15 -6.75 6.33
C ASP A 60 12.92 -7.09 5.48
N ILE A 61 11.92 -6.18 5.52
CA ILE A 61 10.65 -6.33 4.81
C ILE A 61 10.89 -6.38 3.29
N LEU A 62 11.73 -5.50 2.76
CA LEU A 62 12.04 -5.41 1.34
C LEU A 62 12.64 -6.73 0.86
N LYS A 63 13.66 -7.24 1.57
CA LYS A 63 14.28 -8.51 1.25
C LYS A 63 13.27 -9.66 1.29
N GLY A 64 12.38 -9.68 2.28
CA GLY A 64 11.32 -10.69 2.36
C GLY A 64 10.40 -10.70 1.14
N ILE A 65 9.99 -9.53 0.67
CA ILE A 65 9.13 -9.38 -0.51
C ILE A 65 9.89 -9.76 -1.78
N VAL A 66 11.12 -9.27 -1.96
CA VAL A 66 11.96 -9.57 -3.13
C VAL A 66 12.29 -11.07 -3.21
N ASP A 67 12.59 -11.73 -2.10
CA ASP A 67 12.84 -13.16 -2.09
C ASP A 67 11.57 -13.97 -2.39
N GLU A 68 10.39 -13.53 -1.92
CA GLU A 68 9.12 -14.19 -2.29
C GLU A 68 8.74 -13.97 -3.76
N SER A 69 9.10 -12.82 -4.35
CA SER A 69 8.81 -12.50 -5.76
C SER A 69 9.38 -13.52 -6.75
N LYS A 70 10.43 -14.26 -6.36
CA LYS A 70 11.04 -15.33 -7.17
C LYS A 70 10.11 -16.54 -7.35
N ASN A 71 9.08 -16.65 -6.51
CA ASN A 71 8.10 -17.74 -6.51
C ASN A 71 6.71 -17.29 -7.00
N ALA A 72 6.64 -16.14 -7.69
CA ALA A 72 5.39 -15.58 -8.20
C ALA A 72 5.60 -15.04 -9.62
N ASP A 73 4.53 -15.05 -10.42
CA ASP A 73 4.55 -14.52 -11.79
C ASP A 73 4.20 -13.01 -11.84
N LEU A 74 3.55 -12.49 -10.80
CA LEU A 74 3.13 -11.10 -10.67
C LEU A 74 3.01 -10.71 -9.20
N ILE A 75 3.49 -9.52 -8.84
CA ILE A 75 3.14 -8.87 -7.58
C ILE A 75 2.04 -7.84 -7.84
N LEU A 76 0.91 -7.95 -7.15
CA LEU A 76 -0.15 -6.95 -7.13
C LEU A 76 -0.09 -6.16 -5.83
N MET A 77 0.16 -4.85 -5.92
CA MET A 77 0.25 -3.97 -4.76
C MET A 77 -0.82 -2.88 -4.80
N GLY A 78 -1.47 -2.68 -3.65
CA GLY A 78 -2.39 -1.56 -3.43
C GLY A 78 -1.73 -0.47 -2.60
N GLY A 79 -1.72 0.77 -3.08
CA GLY A 79 -1.29 1.93 -2.29
C GLY A 79 -2.46 2.57 -1.54
N LYS A 80 -2.20 3.22 -0.39
CA LYS A 80 -3.18 4.11 0.25
C LYS A 80 -2.93 5.56 -0.14
N THR A 81 -4.00 6.35 -0.13
CA THR A 81 -3.87 7.80 -0.19
C THR A 81 -3.22 8.34 1.08
N GLY A 82 -2.08 9.01 0.91
CA GLY A 82 -1.24 9.53 2.00
C GLY A 82 0.23 9.17 1.74
N ASP A 83 0.45 7.92 1.30
CA ASP A 83 1.77 7.38 0.95
C ASP A 83 2.41 8.13 -0.23
N PHE A 84 1.63 8.82 -1.06
CA PHE A 84 2.16 9.57 -2.22
C PHE A 84 3.05 10.76 -1.84
N LEU A 85 2.77 11.44 -0.72
CA LEU A 85 3.70 12.48 -0.27
C LEU A 85 5.00 11.82 0.24
N GLU A 86 4.93 10.69 0.94
CA GLU A 86 6.12 9.92 1.31
C GLU A 86 6.89 9.36 0.09
N LEU A 87 6.18 8.98 -0.97
CA LEU A 87 6.72 8.56 -2.28
C LEU A 87 7.37 9.71 -3.08
N LEU A 88 6.91 10.95 -2.91
CA LEU A 88 7.49 12.14 -3.55
C LEU A 88 8.64 12.75 -2.74
N PHE A 89 8.72 12.47 -1.43
CA PHE A 89 9.72 13.05 -0.52
C PHE A 89 10.87 12.10 -0.14
N GLY A 90 10.94 10.86 -0.68
CA GLY A 90 12.04 9.93 -0.43
C GLY A 90 12.04 8.66 -1.30
N LYS A 91 13.08 7.83 -1.14
CA LYS A 91 13.12 6.46 -1.70
C LYS A 91 12.11 5.60 -0.94
N SER A 92 11.09 5.11 -1.60
CA SER A 92 9.99 4.38 -0.95
C SER A 92 10.18 2.86 -1.05
N LEU A 93 9.62 2.12 -0.09
CA LEU A 93 9.56 0.65 -0.14
C LEU A 93 8.91 0.16 -1.45
N ALA A 94 7.90 0.89 -1.94
CA ALA A 94 7.23 0.61 -3.21
C ALA A 94 8.19 0.68 -4.41
N GLN A 95 9.00 1.73 -4.48
CA GLN A 95 10.02 1.90 -5.51
C GLN A 95 11.06 0.79 -5.40
N ASP A 96 11.59 0.54 -4.19
CA ASP A 96 12.59 -0.50 -3.98
C ASP A 96 12.10 -1.90 -4.39
N ILE A 97 10.85 -2.23 -4.09
CA ILE A 97 10.22 -3.49 -4.54
C ILE A 97 10.14 -3.54 -6.06
N THR A 98 9.69 -2.44 -6.70
CA THR A 98 9.54 -2.40 -8.16
C THR A 98 10.88 -2.54 -8.89
N GLU A 99 11.94 -1.96 -8.33
CA GLU A 99 13.29 -2.02 -8.91
C GLU A 99 13.97 -3.40 -8.72
N GLN A 100 13.61 -4.14 -7.67
CA GLN A 100 14.35 -5.35 -7.25
C GLN A 100 13.56 -6.65 -7.36
N ALA A 101 12.24 -6.61 -7.53
CA ALA A 101 11.42 -7.80 -7.69
C ALA A 101 11.86 -8.64 -8.90
N ALA A 102 11.81 -9.96 -8.75
CA ALA A 102 12.14 -10.91 -9.80
C ALA A 102 11.02 -11.08 -10.84
N CYS A 103 9.83 -10.56 -10.57
CA CYS A 103 8.66 -10.61 -11.42
C CYS A 103 8.08 -9.19 -11.65
N PRO A 104 7.22 -9.00 -12.67
CA PRO A 104 6.48 -7.76 -12.84
C PRO A 104 5.73 -7.33 -11.58
N VAL A 105 5.61 -6.01 -11.38
CA VAL A 105 4.88 -5.40 -10.26
C VAL A 105 3.77 -4.51 -10.82
N LEU A 106 2.53 -4.81 -10.47
CA LEU A 106 1.36 -4.01 -10.81
C LEU A 106 0.90 -3.20 -9.59
N TRP A 107 0.97 -1.88 -9.71
CA TRP A 107 0.49 -0.94 -8.71
C TRP A 107 -0.92 -0.49 -9.04
N VAL A 108 -1.84 -0.68 -8.10
CA VAL A 108 -3.21 -0.20 -8.20
C VAL A 108 -3.49 0.84 -7.12
N LYS A 109 -4.16 1.92 -7.50
CA LYS A 109 -4.55 3.00 -6.60
C LYS A 109 -5.97 3.45 -6.91
N GLU A 110 -6.69 3.82 -5.87
CA GLU A 110 -7.97 4.50 -6.03
C GLU A 110 -7.71 5.88 -6.65
N TYR A 111 -8.55 6.26 -7.62
CA TYR A 111 -8.48 7.58 -8.19
C TYR A 111 -9.12 8.57 -7.21
N GLU A 112 -8.36 9.57 -6.80
CA GLU A 112 -8.89 10.71 -6.05
C GLU A 112 -8.81 11.97 -6.90
N GLU A 113 -9.92 12.70 -6.97
CA GLU A 113 -9.90 14.08 -7.44
C GLU A 113 -9.07 14.92 -6.46
N ARG A 114 -7.83 15.18 -6.84
CA ARG A 114 -6.99 16.15 -6.14
C ARG A 114 -7.20 17.51 -6.78
N GLU A 115 -7.53 18.49 -5.95
CA GLU A 115 -7.41 19.88 -6.36
C GLU A 115 -5.97 20.12 -6.84
N PRO A 116 -5.78 20.67 -8.04
CA PRO A 116 -4.44 20.85 -8.59
C PRO A 116 -3.56 21.62 -7.61
N PHE A 117 -2.33 21.16 -7.42
CA PHE A 117 -1.38 21.75 -6.46
C PHE A 117 -1.25 23.27 -6.61
N TRP A 118 -1.34 23.79 -7.84
CA TRP A 118 -1.29 25.23 -8.12
C TRP A 118 -2.44 26.02 -7.46
N LYS A 119 -3.63 25.45 -7.27
CA LYS A 119 -4.70 26.12 -6.51
C LYS A 119 -4.40 26.21 -5.02
N LEU A 120 -3.62 25.27 -4.46
CA LEU A 120 -3.16 25.35 -3.07
C LEU A 120 -2.08 26.43 -2.92
N LEU A 121 -1.20 26.58 -3.92
CA LEU A 121 -0.21 27.66 -3.96
C LEU A 121 -0.85 29.06 -4.09
N LEU A 122 -2.01 29.16 -4.75
CA LEU A 122 -2.76 30.41 -4.88
C LEU A 122 -3.54 30.81 -3.62
N LYS A 123 -3.67 29.92 -2.63
CA LYS A 123 -4.28 30.27 -1.34
C LYS A 123 -3.26 31.06 -0.50
N SER A 124 -3.31 32.39 -0.64
CA SER A 124 -2.55 33.32 0.20
C SER A 124 -2.78 33.03 1.70
N PRO A 125 -1.75 33.13 2.56
CA PRO A 125 -1.96 33.12 4.00
C PRO A 125 -2.92 34.27 4.34
N LYS A 126 -4.03 33.99 5.02
CA LYS A 126 -4.84 35.04 5.62
C LYS A 126 -3.95 35.83 6.57
N GLU A 127 -3.73 37.10 6.28
CA GLU A 127 -3.10 38.03 7.21
C GLU A 127 -3.83 37.93 8.55
N SER A 128 -3.10 37.47 9.57
CA SER A 128 -3.50 37.62 10.96
C SER A 128 -3.54 39.12 11.25
N GLY A 129 -4.73 39.70 11.22
CA GLY A 129 -4.96 41.11 11.55
C GLY A 129 -4.38 41.43 12.93
N VAL A 130 -3.32 42.22 12.94
CA VAL A 130 -2.83 42.90 14.13
C VAL A 130 -3.84 43.98 14.48
N ILE A 131 -4.63 43.75 15.53
CA ILE A 131 -5.37 44.81 16.22
C ILE A 131 -4.35 45.72 16.93
N ASN A 132 -3.92 46.78 16.25
CA ASN A 132 -3.20 47.88 16.88
C ASN A 132 -4.18 48.71 17.71
N GLY A 133 -4.13 48.54 19.03
CA GLY A 133 -4.69 49.50 19.97
C GLY A 133 -3.80 50.72 20.07
N LYS A 134 -4.28 51.87 19.58
CA LYS A 134 -3.86 53.22 20.01
C LYS A 134 -5.01 54.22 19.78
N ASN A 135 -5.77 54.50 20.84
CA ASN A 135 -5.91 55.83 21.48
C ASN A 135 -6.99 55.78 22.55
#